data_AF-A0A925WT39-F1
#
_entry.id   AF-A0A925WT39-F1
#
_cell.length_a   1.000
_cell.length_b   1.000
_cell.length_c   1.000
_cell.angle_alpha   90.00
_cell.angle_beta   90.00
_cell.angle_gamma   90.00
#
_symmetry.space_group_name_H-M   'P 1'
#
loop_
_entity.id
_entity.type
_entity.pdbx_description
1 polymer ?
#
loop_
_entity_poly.entity_id
_entity_poly.type
_entity_poly.pdbx_seq_one_letter_code
_entity_poly.pdbx_strand_id
1 'polypeptide(L)'
;MPLACPAAHPSPVSFAAFGSLLTLLFSLPVPPPARAQETPPAVPAILRSDPVIAAAPTPLFSEAERARILGYWNQPGRYGIGVRTGEKDGPFVVRLLPEASVWLRSYNGASRPGRAAGPQKRDAPLADTEVGKGWERWVSAKLTYDRWQSQQAADAANLQLGPTGSAALVTAAPPLPGTIPPDLLAAVGNPPPFYTAVLPRRYTVTFEEGQTLIYTDNIAAATSRNPSYRFAQGVISFGTRLRDLPPKDLAGLFAQAGLTPFEQQVVKAVSVLEGGFDSVNTYDTGFVSVGFIQFASLGGGAGSLGAVLKREKETRPDDFETDFRRFGITVDDAGTLVVVDPLTGAELRGPAANIKIIDDKRLIAVFQRAGRSRAFQIAQIQIAKQQYYPADDRVMIPVNGTPQAVKVSDLIRSEAGMATLFDRKVNTGNIRLLGEVVIRFMRERGLSQPVQVLPYERALIPLLKWRTNFLADPSLAQPQ
;
A
#
# COMPACT_ATOMS: atom_id res chain seq x y z
N MET A 1 -28.92 52.39 -29.34
CA MET A 1 -29.98 51.69 -28.57
C MET A 1 -29.39 50.40 -28.01
N PRO A 2 -29.05 50.33 -26.71
CA PRO A 2 -28.72 49.08 -26.05
C PRO A 2 -29.96 48.56 -25.30
N LEU A 3 -30.35 47.32 -25.59
CA LEU A 3 -31.39 46.59 -24.87
C LEU A 3 -30.80 46.00 -23.58
N ALA A 4 -31.34 46.46 -22.46
CA ALA A 4 -31.10 45.93 -21.12
C ALA A 4 -31.93 44.66 -20.90
N CYS A 5 -31.36 43.67 -20.19
CA CYS A 5 -32.10 42.61 -19.52
C CYS A 5 -31.45 42.34 -18.15
N PRO A 6 -32.24 41.94 -17.12
CA PRO A 6 -32.01 42.36 -15.75
C PRO A 6 -31.39 41.28 -14.85
N ALA A 7 -30.71 41.76 -13.81
CA ALA A 7 -30.14 40.97 -12.72
C ALA A 7 -31.23 40.47 -11.76
N ALA A 8 -31.16 39.19 -11.39
CA ALA A 8 -31.99 38.59 -10.35
C ALA A 8 -31.21 38.53 -9.03
N HIS A 9 -31.74 39.20 -7.99
CA HIS A 9 -31.33 39.06 -6.60
C HIS A 9 -32.06 37.88 -5.94
N PRO A 10 -31.39 37.06 -5.12
CA PRO A 10 -32.08 36.17 -4.19
C PRO A 10 -32.39 36.87 -2.86
N SER A 11 -33.67 36.86 -2.49
CA SER A 11 -34.17 37.28 -1.18
C SER A 11 -33.83 36.24 -0.09
N PRO A 12 -33.68 36.68 1.19
CA PRO A 12 -33.30 35.81 2.29
C PRO A 12 -34.51 35.08 2.88
N VAL A 13 -34.35 33.79 3.18
CA VAL A 13 -35.32 33.01 3.96
C VAL A 13 -35.05 33.22 5.45
N SER A 14 -36.02 33.82 6.13
CA SER A 14 -36.10 33.97 7.58
C SER A 14 -36.87 32.79 8.17
N PHE A 15 -36.37 32.21 9.26
CA PHE A 15 -37.16 31.36 10.16
C PHE A 15 -36.88 31.80 11.60
N ALA A 16 -37.92 32.35 12.23
CA ALA A 16 -37.93 32.71 13.64
C ALA A 16 -38.86 31.77 14.42
N ALA A 17 -38.34 31.32 15.57
CA ALA A 17 -38.97 31.19 16.89
C ALA A 17 -40.22 30.29 17.10
N PHE A 18 -40.01 29.26 17.94
CA PHE A 18 -40.82 28.85 19.11
C PHE A 18 -39.81 28.14 20.04
N GLY A 19 -39.72 28.30 21.37
CA GLY A 19 -40.64 28.73 22.41
C GLY A 19 -40.48 27.75 23.59
N SER A 20 -40.07 28.26 24.76
CA SER A 20 -39.54 27.56 25.96
C SER A 20 -40.46 26.60 26.74
N LEU A 21 -39.77 25.83 27.63
CA LEU A 21 -40.12 25.39 29.00
C LEU A 21 -40.91 24.07 29.21
N LEU A 22 -40.27 23.06 29.83
CA LEU A 22 -40.78 22.43 31.07
C LEU A 22 -39.72 21.57 31.79
N THR A 23 -39.59 21.82 33.08
CA THR A 23 -38.81 21.11 34.10
C THR A 23 -39.49 19.79 34.48
N LEU A 24 -38.76 18.67 34.55
CA LEU A 24 -39.21 17.47 35.27
C LEU A 24 -38.02 16.72 35.90
N LEU A 25 -38.02 16.72 37.23
CA LEU A 25 -37.15 15.98 38.13
C LEU A 25 -37.45 14.47 38.02
N PHE A 26 -36.42 13.65 37.81
CA PHE A 26 -36.48 12.22 38.08
C PHE A 26 -35.45 11.85 39.15
N SER A 27 -35.96 11.34 40.27
CA SER A 27 -35.20 10.72 41.35
C SER A 27 -34.47 9.47 40.85
N LEU A 28 -33.16 9.41 41.08
CA LEU A 28 -32.35 8.20 40.90
C LEU A 28 -32.38 7.35 42.19
N PRO A 29 -32.37 6.00 42.08
CA PRO A 29 -32.34 5.12 43.24
C PRO A 29 -30.98 5.13 43.95
N VAL A 30 -31.05 5.03 45.28
CA VAL A 30 -29.93 4.98 46.23
C VAL A 30 -29.12 3.67 46.02
N PRO A 31 -27.78 3.72 45.91
CA PRO A 31 -26.95 2.52 45.86
C PRO A 31 -26.82 1.87 47.25
N PRO A 32 -26.68 0.52 47.33
CA PRO A 32 -26.49 -0.18 48.60
C PRO A 32 -25.12 0.14 49.24
N PRO A 33 -24.99 -0.01 50.57
CA PRO A 33 -23.76 0.32 51.29
C PRO A 33 -22.59 -0.58 50.88
N ALA A 34 -21.42 0.05 50.74
CA ALA A 34 -20.16 -0.57 50.37
C ALA A 34 -19.73 -1.65 51.38
N ARG A 35 -19.36 -2.83 50.87
CA ARG A 35 -18.58 -3.83 51.60
C ARG A 35 -17.20 -3.24 51.93
N ALA A 36 -16.76 -3.40 53.17
CA ALA A 36 -15.41 -3.07 53.61
C ALA A 36 -14.38 -3.76 52.69
N GLN A 37 -13.59 -2.95 51.98
CA GLN A 37 -12.41 -3.41 51.27
C GLN A 37 -11.24 -3.47 52.27
N GLU A 38 -10.64 -4.65 52.38
CA GLU A 38 -9.36 -4.83 53.08
C GLU A 38 -8.30 -3.98 52.38
N THR A 39 -7.58 -3.19 53.17
CA THR A 39 -6.45 -2.35 52.74
C THR A 39 -5.34 -3.22 52.15
N PRO A 40 -4.96 -3.07 50.86
CA PRO A 40 -3.78 -3.71 50.33
C PRO A 40 -2.50 -3.10 50.94
N PRO A 41 -1.42 -3.88 51.06
CA PRO A 41 -0.15 -3.40 51.62
C PRO A 41 0.42 -2.24 50.79
N ALA A 42 1.02 -1.27 51.48
CA ALA A 42 1.62 -0.08 50.89
C ALA A 42 2.66 -0.46 49.80
N VAL A 43 2.33 -0.14 48.55
CA VAL A 43 3.27 -0.20 47.43
C VAL A 43 4.27 0.95 47.64
N PRO A 44 5.60 0.70 47.62
CA PRO A 44 6.59 1.76 47.74
C PRO A 44 6.39 2.79 46.62
N ALA A 45 6.43 4.07 47.00
CA ALA A 45 6.27 5.19 46.08
C ALA A 45 7.34 5.12 44.97
N ILE A 46 6.95 4.66 43.79
CA ILE A 46 7.74 4.81 42.58
C ILE A 46 7.76 6.31 42.29
N LEU A 47 8.91 6.95 42.52
CA LEU A 47 9.23 8.30 42.07
C LEU A 47 8.95 8.34 40.56
N ARG A 48 7.81 8.93 40.18
CA ARG A 48 7.49 9.25 38.80
C ARG A 48 8.54 10.27 38.36
N SER A 49 9.51 9.83 37.57
CA SER A 49 10.38 10.74 36.84
C SER A 49 9.47 11.58 35.95
N ASP A 50 9.55 12.91 36.08
CA ASP A 50 8.85 13.81 35.19
C ASP A 50 9.17 13.41 33.73
N PRO A 51 8.17 13.35 32.84
CA PRO A 51 8.41 13.02 31.45
C PRO A 51 9.38 14.05 30.88
N VAL A 52 10.58 13.58 30.52
CA VAL A 52 11.55 14.39 29.80
C VAL A 52 10.90 14.78 28.48
N ILE A 53 10.42 16.01 28.38
CA ILE A 53 9.91 16.57 27.12
C ILE A 53 11.12 16.65 26.19
N ALA A 54 11.21 15.68 25.28
CA ALA A 54 12.24 15.69 24.26
C ALA A 54 12.13 16.99 23.45
N ALA A 55 13.26 17.68 23.27
CA ALA A 55 13.30 18.90 22.47
C ALA A 55 12.77 18.61 21.06
N ALA A 56 12.04 19.57 20.48
CA ALA A 56 11.53 19.45 19.13
C ALA A 56 12.70 19.22 18.14
N PRO A 57 12.57 18.30 17.18
CA PRO A 57 13.62 18.02 16.22
C PRO A 57 13.93 19.26 15.37
N THR A 58 15.21 19.49 15.07
CA THR A 58 15.67 20.59 14.23
C THR A 58 15.07 20.48 12.83
N PRO A 59 14.40 21.52 12.28
CA PRO A 59 13.82 21.50 10.92
C PRO A 59 14.85 21.12 9.84
N LEU A 60 14.44 20.34 8.84
CA LEU A 60 15.29 19.98 7.69
C LEU A 60 15.13 20.95 6.51
N PHE A 61 14.06 21.74 6.50
CA PHE A 61 13.87 22.85 5.57
C PHE A 61 14.03 24.17 6.32
N SER A 62 14.79 25.08 5.75
CA SER A 62 14.80 26.47 6.20
C SER A 62 13.43 27.12 5.97
N GLU A 63 13.16 28.22 6.68
CA GLU A 63 11.92 28.97 6.50
C GLU A 63 11.76 29.50 5.07
N ALA A 64 12.85 30.00 4.47
CA ALA A 64 12.87 30.46 3.09
C ALA A 64 12.54 29.34 2.09
N GLU A 65 13.06 28.13 2.31
CA GLU A 65 12.72 26.97 1.47
C GLU A 65 11.23 26.63 1.57
N ARG A 66 10.67 26.57 2.79
CA ARG A 66 9.24 26.28 3.00
C ARG A 66 8.36 27.32 2.34
N ALA A 67 8.71 28.60 2.45
CA ALA A 67 8.01 29.70 1.78
C ALA A 67 8.06 29.56 0.24
N ARG A 68 9.22 29.21 -0.31
CA ARG A 68 9.40 28.97 -1.76
C ARG A 68 8.56 27.78 -2.26
N ILE A 69 8.56 26.67 -1.52
CA ILE A 69 7.78 25.47 -1.84
C ILE A 69 6.28 25.78 -1.82
N LEU A 70 5.82 26.48 -0.78
CA LEU A 70 4.43 26.92 -0.65
C LEU A 70 4.05 27.84 -1.82
N GLY A 71 4.89 28.82 -2.13
CA GLY A 71 4.70 29.72 -3.25
C GLY A 71 4.62 28.99 -4.59
N TYR A 72 5.48 28.00 -4.83
CA TYR A 72 5.45 27.16 -6.03
C TYR A 72 4.11 26.44 -6.19
N TRP A 73 3.65 25.74 -5.15
CA TRP A 73 2.44 24.93 -5.23
C TRP A 73 1.13 25.73 -5.23
N ASN A 74 1.17 26.98 -4.78
CA ASN A 74 0.02 27.89 -4.78
C ASN A 74 -0.08 28.75 -6.05
N GLN A 75 0.84 28.61 -7.01
CA GLN A 75 0.69 29.26 -8.32
C GLN A 75 -0.59 28.76 -9.01
N PRO A 76 -1.37 29.65 -9.65
CA PRO A 76 -2.55 29.26 -10.41
C PRO A 76 -2.25 28.18 -11.47
N GLY A 77 -3.14 27.21 -11.61
CA GLY A 77 -3.02 26.13 -12.61
C GLY A 77 -2.12 24.96 -12.23
N ARG A 78 -1.39 25.02 -11.09
CA ARG A 78 -0.53 23.92 -10.61
C ARG A 78 -1.31 22.73 -10.08
N TYR A 79 -2.45 22.99 -9.44
CA TYR A 79 -3.26 21.96 -8.81
C TYR A 79 -4.73 22.26 -9.01
N GLY A 80 -5.46 21.30 -9.58
CA GLY A 80 -6.89 21.38 -9.81
C GLY A 80 -7.59 20.15 -9.26
N ILE A 81 -8.76 20.35 -8.65
CA ILE A 81 -9.65 19.29 -8.20
C ILE A 81 -10.96 19.45 -8.97
N GLY A 82 -11.43 18.37 -9.58
CA GLY A 82 -12.67 18.33 -10.31
C GLY A 82 -13.40 17.02 -10.12
N VAL A 83 -14.59 16.93 -10.73
CA VAL A 83 -15.35 15.68 -10.79
C VAL A 83 -14.74 14.79 -11.88
N ARG A 84 -14.75 13.47 -11.67
CA ARG A 84 -14.46 12.52 -12.74
C ARG A 84 -15.53 12.64 -13.84
N THR A 85 -15.12 13.00 -15.04
CA THR A 85 -16.01 13.12 -16.21
C THR A 85 -15.93 11.90 -17.11
N GLY A 86 -16.99 11.61 -17.88
CA GLY A 86 -16.97 10.62 -18.96
C GLY A 86 -17.48 9.23 -18.61
N GLU A 87 -18.03 9.03 -17.41
CA GLU A 87 -18.74 7.80 -17.06
C GLU A 87 -20.15 7.83 -17.66
N LYS A 88 -20.57 6.70 -18.25
CA LYS A 88 -21.90 6.57 -18.86
C LYS A 88 -23.04 6.61 -17.85
N ASP A 89 -22.76 6.24 -16.60
CA ASP A 89 -23.75 6.00 -15.55
C ASP A 89 -23.79 7.13 -14.49
N GLY A 90 -23.13 8.26 -14.77
CA GLY A 90 -22.99 9.38 -13.84
C GLY A 90 -21.72 9.29 -12.97
N PRO A 91 -21.41 10.36 -12.20
CA PRO A 91 -20.14 10.48 -11.50
C PRO A 91 -20.09 9.76 -10.14
N PHE A 92 -21.24 9.43 -9.53
CA PHE A 92 -21.28 8.57 -8.34
C PHE A 92 -21.11 7.10 -8.72
N VAL A 93 -20.29 6.39 -7.95
CA VAL A 93 -19.95 4.98 -8.18
C VAL A 93 -19.83 4.22 -6.87
N VAL A 94 -19.97 2.89 -6.95
CA VAL A 94 -19.81 2.00 -5.79
C VAL A 94 -18.35 1.65 -5.56
N ARG A 95 -17.87 1.76 -4.32
CA ARG A 95 -16.49 1.42 -3.91
C ARG A 95 -16.42 0.65 -2.60
N LEU A 96 -15.42 -0.22 -2.51
CA LEU A 96 -15.07 -0.94 -1.28
C LEU A 96 -14.61 0.08 -0.23
N LEU A 97 -15.04 -0.09 1.01
CA LEU A 97 -14.59 0.75 2.12
C LEU A 97 -13.24 0.28 2.69
N PRO A 98 -12.33 1.19 3.12
CA PRO A 98 -11.11 0.81 3.81
C PRO A 98 -11.34 -0.06 5.05
N GLU A 99 -12.36 0.26 5.86
CA GLU A 99 -12.73 -0.47 7.07
C GLU A 99 -13.14 -1.90 6.72
N ALA A 100 -13.87 -2.08 5.62
CA ALA A 100 -14.23 -3.38 5.10
C ALA A 100 -13.01 -4.20 4.68
N SER A 101 -12.04 -3.57 4.03
CA SER A 101 -10.78 -4.24 3.67
C SER A 101 -9.98 -4.68 4.90
N VAL A 102 -9.96 -3.88 5.97
CA VAL A 102 -9.34 -4.25 7.25
C VAL A 102 -10.05 -5.46 7.86
N TRP A 103 -11.39 -5.45 7.91
CA TRP A 103 -12.17 -6.58 8.41
C TRP A 103 -11.94 -7.85 7.56
N LEU A 104 -11.94 -7.72 6.24
CA LEU A 104 -11.69 -8.82 5.30
C LEU A 104 -10.28 -9.40 5.45
N ARG A 105 -9.28 -8.59 5.82
CA ARG A 105 -7.95 -9.09 6.15
C ARG A 105 -7.99 -9.97 7.40
N SER A 106 -8.67 -9.54 8.46
CA SER A 106 -8.83 -10.33 9.68
C SER A 106 -9.59 -11.63 9.39
N TYR A 107 -10.66 -11.58 8.59
CA TYR A 107 -11.38 -12.75 8.09
C TYR A 107 -10.47 -13.73 7.32
N ASN A 108 -9.64 -13.23 6.41
CA ASN A 108 -8.69 -14.07 5.67
C ASN A 108 -7.65 -14.73 6.59
N GLY A 109 -7.22 -14.02 7.64
CA GLY A 109 -6.31 -14.56 8.66
C GLY A 109 -6.96 -15.69 9.47
N ALA A 110 -8.21 -15.52 9.89
CA ALA A 110 -8.96 -16.51 10.65
C ALA A 110 -9.36 -17.74 9.82
N SER A 111 -9.74 -17.55 8.55
CA SER A 111 -10.19 -18.64 7.65
C SER A 111 -9.04 -19.44 7.04
N ARG A 112 -7.84 -18.86 6.96
CA ARG A 112 -6.65 -19.49 6.35
C ARG A 112 -5.39 -19.24 7.19
N PRO A 113 -5.34 -19.74 8.43
CA PRO A 113 -4.18 -19.55 9.30
C PRO A 113 -2.91 -20.10 8.62
N GLY A 114 -1.92 -19.23 8.46
CA GLY A 114 -0.58 -19.60 8.04
C GLY A 114 -0.32 -19.73 6.53
N ARG A 115 -1.07 -19.05 5.65
CA ARG A 115 -0.71 -18.95 4.20
C ARG A 115 0.70 -18.34 3.96
N ALA A 116 1.28 -17.70 4.97
CA ALA A 116 2.66 -17.20 4.96
C ALA A 116 3.72 -18.26 5.32
N ALA A 117 3.34 -19.39 5.91
CA ALA A 117 4.25 -20.46 6.33
C ALA A 117 4.07 -21.67 5.39
N GLY A 118 5.17 -22.17 4.83
CA GLY A 118 5.23 -23.11 3.71
C GLY A 118 4.47 -24.44 3.85
N PRO A 119 4.64 -25.35 2.87
CA PRO A 119 3.85 -26.57 2.72
C PRO A 119 4.26 -27.63 3.76
N GLN A 120 3.75 -27.49 4.98
CA GLN A 120 3.68 -28.60 5.93
C GLN A 120 2.27 -29.20 5.88
N LYS A 121 2.16 -30.53 6.04
CA LYS A 121 0.87 -31.22 6.27
C LYS A 121 0.20 -30.56 7.47
N ARG A 122 -0.84 -29.77 7.22
CA ARG A 122 -1.72 -29.20 8.23
C ARG A 122 -3.08 -29.84 8.08
N ASP A 123 -3.86 -29.77 9.15
CA ASP A 123 -5.31 -29.94 9.06
C ASP A 123 -5.85 -29.07 7.92
N ALA A 124 -6.93 -29.52 7.28
CA ALA A 124 -7.55 -28.77 6.19
C ALA A 124 -7.81 -27.33 6.67
N PRO A 125 -7.46 -26.29 5.88
CA PRO A 125 -7.79 -24.91 6.20
C PRO A 125 -9.24 -24.80 6.67
N LEU A 126 -9.54 -23.91 7.63
CA LEU A 126 -10.92 -23.72 8.10
C LEU A 126 -11.87 -23.52 6.92
N ALA A 127 -11.41 -22.84 5.87
CA ALA A 127 -12.11 -22.66 4.59
C ALA A 127 -12.68 -23.96 3.96
N ASP A 128 -12.07 -25.12 4.19
CA ASP A 128 -12.48 -26.40 3.62
C ASP A 128 -13.49 -27.16 4.52
N THR A 129 -13.64 -26.71 5.78
CA THR A 129 -14.63 -27.25 6.73
C THR A 129 -16.03 -26.69 6.48
N GLU A 130 -17.08 -27.36 6.96
CA GLU A 130 -18.45 -26.82 6.86
C GLU A 130 -18.63 -25.47 7.57
N VAL A 131 -17.89 -25.24 8.65
CA VAL A 131 -17.84 -23.96 9.35
C VAL A 131 -17.31 -22.86 8.42
N GLY A 132 -16.15 -23.09 7.79
CA GLY A 132 -15.56 -22.11 6.87
C GLY A 132 -16.40 -21.87 5.62
N LYS A 133 -17.05 -22.91 5.09
CA LYS A 133 -18.06 -22.75 4.02
C LYS A 133 -19.24 -21.91 4.48
N GLY A 134 -19.69 -22.07 5.73
CA GLY A 134 -20.71 -21.22 6.36
C GLY A 134 -20.29 -19.76 6.41
N TRP A 135 -19.06 -19.48 6.85
CA TRP A 135 -18.51 -18.13 6.86
C TRP A 135 -18.45 -17.54 5.45
N GLU A 136 -17.93 -18.30 4.48
CA GLU A 136 -17.79 -17.87 3.08
C GLU A 136 -19.14 -17.56 2.42
N ARG A 137 -20.18 -18.37 2.67
CA ARG A 137 -21.55 -18.10 2.20
C ARG A 137 -22.06 -16.77 2.75
N TRP A 138 -21.91 -16.55 4.06
CA TRP A 138 -22.38 -15.33 4.71
C TRP A 138 -21.61 -14.08 4.21
N VAL A 139 -20.27 -14.14 4.12
CA VAL A 139 -19.44 -13.03 3.61
C VAL A 139 -19.78 -12.70 2.15
N SER A 140 -19.99 -13.72 1.31
CA SER A 140 -20.41 -13.54 -0.08
C SER A 140 -21.77 -12.85 -0.20
N ALA A 141 -22.74 -13.29 0.61
CA ALA A 141 -24.06 -12.67 0.66
C ALA A 141 -23.97 -11.20 1.10
N LYS A 142 -23.16 -10.90 2.13
CA LYS A 142 -22.98 -9.52 2.60
C LYS A 142 -22.32 -8.62 1.57
N LEU A 143 -21.25 -9.08 0.90
CA LEU A 143 -20.61 -8.34 -0.19
C LEU A 143 -21.60 -8.00 -1.31
N THR A 144 -22.43 -8.96 -1.69
CA THR A 144 -23.42 -8.79 -2.76
C THR A 144 -24.51 -7.79 -2.34
N TYR A 145 -25.05 -7.95 -1.14
CA TYR A 145 -26.09 -7.09 -0.58
C TYR A 145 -25.64 -5.65 -0.39
N ASP A 146 -24.51 -5.43 0.29
CA ASP A 146 -23.97 -4.08 0.55
C ASP A 146 -23.61 -3.36 -0.78
N ARG A 147 -23.10 -4.10 -1.77
CA ARG A 147 -22.82 -3.54 -3.10
C ARG A 147 -24.10 -3.12 -3.81
N TRP A 148 -25.15 -3.94 -3.77
CA TRP A 148 -26.46 -3.59 -4.33
C TRP A 148 -27.05 -2.35 -3.64
N GLN A 149 -27.06 -2.30 -2.31
CA GLN A 149 -27.55 -1.13 -1.57
C GLN A 149 -26.78 0.14 -1.95
N SER A 150 -25.45 0.04 -2.06
CA SER A 150 -24.61 1.15 -2.48
C SER A 150 -24.88 1.57 -3.93
N GLN A 151 -25.22 0.62 -4.81
CA GLN A 151 -25.58 0.92 -6.19
C GLN A 151 -26.88 1.73 -6.24
N GLN A 152 -27.91 1.32 -5.49
CA GLN A 152 -29.16 2.09 -5.40
C GLN A 152 -28.91 3.53 -4.92
N ALA A 153 -27.99 3.72 -3.96
CA ALA A 153 -27.61 5.05 -3.48
C ALA A 153 -26.85 5.86 -4.54
N ALA A 154 -25.93 5.24 -5.29
CA ALA A 154 -25.21 5.88 -6.39
C ALA A 154 -26.16 6.29 -7.52
N ASP A 155 -27.07 5.40 -7.93
CA ASP A 155 -28.06 5.65 -8.97
C ASP A 155 -29.00 6.81 -8.58
N ALA A 156 -29.48 6.80 -7.32
CA ALA A 156 -30.30 7.89 -6.80
C ALA A 156 -29.56 9.24 -6.80
N ALA A 157 -28.28 9.26 -6.42
CA ALA A 157 -27.46 10.47 -6.43
C ALA A 157 -27.18 10.95 -7.87
N ASN A 158 -26.93 10.04 -8.80
CA ASN A 158 -26.74 10.38 -10.21
C ASN A 158 -28.02 10.93 -10.85
N LEU A 159 -29.19 10.38 -10.51
CA LEU A 159 -30.48 10.88 -10.98
C LEU A 159 -30.74 12.34 -10.56
N GLN A 160 -30.28 12.73 -9.36
CA GLN A 160 -30.39 14.12 -8.88
C GLN A 160 -29.52 15.12 -9.67
N LEU A 161 -28.47 14.66 -10.34
CA LEU A 161 -27.58 15.53 -11.15
C LEU A 161 -28.11 15.78 -12.57
N GLY A 162 -29.26 15.20 -12.94
CA GLY A 162 -29.89 15.36 -14.25
C GLY A 162 -29.68 14.16 -15.18
N PRO A 163 -30.20 14.20 -16.42
CA PRO A 163 -30.23 13.06 -17.35
C PRO A 163 -28.85 12.79 -17.97
N THR A 164 -27.85 12.47 -17.17
CA THR A 164 -26.58 11.90 -17.64
C THR A 164 -26.71 10.38 -17.68
N GLY A 165 -27.38 9.86 -18.71
CA GLY A 165 -27.53 8.42 -18.94
C GLY A 165 -28.35 7.71 -17.86
N SER A 166 -29.53 7.20 -18.22
CA SER A 166 -30.28 6.33 -17.32
C SER A 166 -29.48 5.04 -17.12
N ALA A 167 -28.66 4.97 -16.08
CA ALA A 167 -28.20 3.69 -15.57
C ALA A 167 -29.47 2.87 -15.30
N ALA A 168 -29.57 1.69 -15.92
CA ALA A 168 -30.70 0.81 -15.67
C ALA A 168 -30.66 0.45 -14.18
N LEU A 169 -31.68 0.88 -13.42
CA LEU A 169 -31.81 0.54 -12.00
C LEU A 169 -31.64 -0.97 -11.85
N VAL A 170 -30.77 -1.41 -10.94
CA VAL A 170 -30.61 -2.84 -10.65
C VAL A 170 -31.88 -3.34 -9.96
N THR A 171 -32.73 -4.05 -10.70
CA THR A 171 -34.15 -4.21 -10.32
C THR A 171 -34.42 -5.27 -9.25
N ALA A 172 -33.58 -6.29 -9.09
CA ALA A 172 -33.81 -7.35 -8.09
C ALA A 172 -32.84 -7.22 -6.91
N ALA A 173 -33.39 -7.00 -5.72
CA ALA A 173 -32.62 -7.02 -4.48
C ALA A 173 -32.06 -8.43 -4.23
N PRO A 174 -30.75 -8.59 -3.95
CA PRO A 174 -30.21 -9.88 -3.53
C PRO A 174 -30.76 -10.27 -2.14
N PRO A 175 -30.73 -11.57 -1.79
CA PRO A 175 -31.12 -12.01 -0.46
C PRO A 175 -30.32 -11.30 0.65
N LEU A 176 -30.99 -11.01 1.76
CA LEU A 176 -30.31 -10.52 2.96
C LEU A 176 -29.28 -11.55 3.43
N PRO A 177 -28.10 -11.11 3.89
CA PRO A 177 -27.05 -12.03 4.37
C PRO A 177 -27.45 -12.83 5.61
N GLY A 178 -28.48 -12.38 6.36
CA GLY A 178 -28.86 -12.96 7.64
C GLY A 178 -27.92 -12.56 8.78
N THR A 179 -28.11 -13.16 9.95
CA THR A 179 -27.25 -12.92 11.12
C THR A 179 -25.85 -13.45 10.87
N ILE A 180 -24.84 -12.71 11.33
CA ILE A 180 -23.46 -13.17 11.30
C ILE A 180 -23.32 -14.48 12.10
N PRO A 181 -22.63 -15.51 11.57
CA PRO A 181 -22.32 -16.71 12.35
C PRO A 181 -21.62 -16.33 13.68
N PRO A 182 -22.08 -16.83 14.84
CA PRO A 182 -21.54 -16.42 16.14
C PRO A 182 -20.02 -16.67 16.30
N ASP A 183 -19.52 -17.74 15.68
CA ASP A 183 -18.10 -18.11 15.65
C ASP A 183 -17.28 -17.18 14.74
N LEU A 184 -17.82 -16.75 13.60
CA LEU A 184 -17.21 -15.70 12.77
C LEU A 184 -17.16 -14.37 13.51
N LEU A 185 -18.25 -14.00 14.18
CA LEU A 185 -18.32 -12.78 15.01
C LEU A 185 -17.29 -12.83 16.14
N ALA A 186 -17.16 -13.97 16.84
CA ALA A 186 -16.15 -14.14 17.88
C ALA A 186 -14.72 -14.05 17.33
N ALA A 187 -14.48 -14.55 16.11
CA ALA A 187 -13.15 -14.58 15.50
C ALA A 187 -12.71 -13.23 14.91
N VAL A 188 -13.63 -12.44 14.35
CA VAL A 188 -13.29 -11.27 13.50
C VAL A 188 -13.96 -9.98 13.99
N GLY A 189 -14.95 -10.07 14.87
CA GLY A 189 -15.75 -8.94 15.33
C GLY A 189 -16.81 -8.49 14.33
N ASN A 190 -17.52 -7.42 14.67
CA ASN A 190 -18.62 -6.91 13.86
C ASN A 190 -18.14 -6.39 12.49
N PRO A 191 -18.83 -6.75 11.39
CA PRO A 191 -18.49 -6.31 10.05
C PRO A 191 -18.97 -4.85 9.83
N PRO A 192 -18.16 -3.97 9.23
CA PRO A 192 -18.65 -2.68 8.74
C PRO A 192 -19.53 -2.88 7.49
N PRO A 193 -20.16 -1.81 6.96
CA PRO A 193 -20.59 -1.81 5.56
C PRO A 193 -19.39 -2.11 4.66
N PHE A 194 -19.58 -2.96 3.65
CA PHE A 194 -18.50 -3.34 2.74
C PHE A 194 -18.31 -2.36 1.59
N TYR A 195 -19.40 -1.77 1.13
CA TYR A 195 -19.40 -0.82 0.02
C TYR A 195 -20.09 0.48 0.41
N THR A 196 -19.79 1.52 -0.35
CA THR A 196 -20.51 2.79 -0.29
C THR A 196 -20.59 3.43 -1.68
N ALA A 197 -21.57 4.31 -1.88
CA ALA A 197 -21.61 5.23 -3.02
C ALA A 197 -20.69 6.41 -2.75
N VAL A 198 -19.77 6.69 -3.68
CA VAL A 198 -18.83 7.81 -3.60
C VAL A 198 -18.81 8.59 -4.88
N LEU A 199 -18.38 9.85 -4.78
CA LEU A 199 -18.05 10.72 -5.90
C LEU A 199 -16.52 10.81 -6.02
N PRO A 200 -15.86 9.99 -6.86
CA PRO A 200 -14.41 10.07 -7.01
C PRO A 200 -13.99 11.42 -7.56
N ARG A 201 -12.96 11.99 -6.95
CA ARG A 201 -12.40 13.26 -7.38
C ARG A 201 -11.28 13.02 -8.37
N ARG A 202 -11.27 13.84 -9.42
CA ARG A 202 -10.17 13.94 -10.39
C ARG A 202 -9.23 15.04 -9.94
N TYR A 203 -7.95 14.74 -9.88
CA TYR A 203 -6.90 15.68 -9.52
C TYR A 203 -5.99 15.90 -10.71
N THR A 204 -5.62 17.15 -10.97
CA THR A 204 -4.68 17.52 -12.03
C THR A 204 -3.52 18.25 -11.38
N VAL A 205 -2.29 17.80 -11.61
CA VAL A 205 -1.06 18.42 -11.11
C VAL A 205 -0.18 18.79 -12.29
N THR A 206 0.25 20.05 -12.36
CA THR A 206 1.05 20.59 -13.47
C THR A 206 2.40 21.12 -12.99
N PHE A 207 3.48 20.63 -13.57
CA PHE A 207 4.85 21.07 -13.33
C PHE A 207 5.27 22.17 -14.32
N GLU A 208 6.41 22.81 -14.05
CA GLU A 208 6.82 24.05 -14.75
C GLU A 208 7.31 23.77 -16.16
N GLU A 209 7.82 22.57 -16.39
CA GLU A 209 8.15 21.99 -17.68
C GLU A 209 6.92 21.63 -18.53
N GLY A 210 5.70 21.97 -18.08
CA GLY A 210 4.45 21.71 -18.78
C GLY A 210 3.92 20.28 -18.62
N GLN A 211 4.61 19.43 -17.84
CA GLN A 211 4.11 18.09 -17.55
C GLN A 211 2.86 18.15 -16.68
N THR A 212 1.79 17.48 -17.11
CA THR A 212 0.55 17.32 -16.34
C THR A 212 0.31 15.86 -15.99
N LEU A 213 0.07 15.60 -14.71
CA LEU A 213 -0.31 14.29 -14.18
C LEU A 213 -1.74 14.33 -13.64
N ILE A 214 -2.51 13.28 -13.90
CA ILE A 214 -3.91 13.17 -13.52
C ILE A 214 -4.10 11.96 -12.63
N TYR A 215 -4.81 12.18 -11.52
CA TYR A 215 -5.16 11.12 -10.57
C TYR A 215 -6.66 11.07 -10.34
N THR A 216 -7.13 9.91 -9.89
CA THR A 216 -8.48 9.73 -9.38
C THR A 216 -8.39 8.98 -8.07
N ASP A 217 -9.00 9.51 -7.02
CA ASP A 217 -9.12 8.80 -5.75
C ASP A 217 -10.23 7.73 -5.83
N ASN A 218 -10.47 7.06 -4.71
CA ASN A 218 -11.48 6.01 -4.59
C ASN A 218 -11.32 4.97 -5.69
N ILE A 219 -10.11 4.43 -5.82
CA ILE A 219 -9.78 3.52 -6.90
C ILE A 219 -10.70 2.30 -6.90
N ALA A 220 -10.97 1.74 -8.08
CA ALA A 220 -11.62 0.44 -8.15
C ALA A 220 -10.62 -0.62 -7.67
N ALA A 221 -10.85 -1.19 -6.49
CA ALA A 221 -10.03 -2.29 -5.99
C ALA A 221 -10.02 -3.44 -7.00
N ALA A 222 -8.85 -4.03 -7.25
CA ALA A 222 -8.67 -5.09 -8.25
C ALA A 222 -9.57 -6.32 -8.00
N THR A 223 -9.97 -6.55 -6.74
CA THR A 223 -10.95 -7.56 -6.37
C THR A 223 -11.95 -6.99 -5.39
N SER A 224 -13.17 -7.55 -5.39
CA SER A 224 -14.25 -7.22 -4.45
C SER A 224 -13.91 -7.54 -2.98
N ARG A 225 -12.78 -8.20 -2.73
CA ARG A 225 -12.31 -8.63 -1.41
C ARG A 225 -10.89 -8.18 -1.11
N ASN A 226 -10.39 -7.16 -1.78
CA ASN A 226 -9.00 -6.74 -1.65
C ASN A 226 -8.67 -6.48 -0.16
N PRO A 227 -7.83 -7.32 0.49
CA PRO A 227 -7.55 -7.18 1.91
C PRO A 227 -6.49 -6.12 2.20
N SER A 228 -5.93 -5.49 1.16
CA SER A 228 -4.85 -4.52 1.29
C SER A 228 -5.30 -3.08 1.12
N TYR A 229 -6.54 -2.79 0.72
CA TYR A 229 -7.05 -1.43 0.52
C TYR A 229 -7.17 -0.67 1.86
N ARG A 230 -6.58 0.53 1.97
CA ARG A 230 -6.45 1.28 3.24
C ARG A 230 -6.79 2.75 3.12
N PHE A 231 -6.56 3.37 1.96
CA PHE A 231 -6.69 4.81 1.81
C PHE A 231 -7.61 5.12 0.62
N ALA A 232 -8.81 5.61 0.91
CA ALA A 232 -9.78 5.97 -0.12
C ALA A 232 -9.29 7.14 -0.97
N GLN A 233 -8.51 8.03 -0.39
CA GLN A 233 -7.81 9.11 -1.08
C GLN A 233 -6.59 8.66 -1.89
N GLY A 234 -6.14 7.42 -1.69
CA GLY A 234 -4.98 6.85 -2.38
C GLY A 234 -5.22 6.67 -3.87
N VAL A 235 -4.13 6.60 -4.63
CA VAL A 235 -4.17 6.55 -6.10
C VAL A 235 -3.24 5.45 -6.60
N ILE A 236 -3.36 5.13 -7.88
CA ILE A 236 -2.47 4.19 -8.56
C ILE A 236 -2.08 4.74 -9.93
N SER A 237 -0.80 4.60 -10.27
CA SER A 237 -0.29 4.74 -11.63
C SER A 237 0.77 3.67 -11.88
N PHE A 238 0.68 2.98 -13.02
CA PHE A 238 1.64 1.94 -13.40
C PHE A 238 2.88 2.47 -14.13
N GLY A 239 2.93 3.78 -14.36
CA GLY A 239 4.02 4.43 -15.08
C GLY A 239 4.27 3.84 -16.47
N THR A 240 5.49 4.01 -16.96
CA THR A 240 6.00 3.38 -18.18
C THR A 240 6.58 2.02 -17.83
N ARG A 241 5.93 0.93 -18.24
CA ARG A 241 6.39 -0.42 -17.89
C ARG A 241 7.80 -0.63 -18.42
N LEU A 242 8.64 -1.33 -17.65
CA LEU A 242 10.04 -1.57 -18.04
C LEU A 242 10.17 -2.31 -19.37
N ARG A 243 9.23 -3.21 -19.67
CA ARG A 243 9.19 -3.92 -20.95
C ARG A 243 8.93 -3.02 -22.17
N ASP A 244 8.39 -1.83 -21.93
CA ASP A 244 8.07 -0.84 -22.97
C ASP A 244 9.24 0.16 -23.15
N LEU A 245 10.26 0.14 -22.27
CA LEU A 245 11.47 0.95 -22.44
C LEU A 245 12.37 0.39 -23.54
N PRO A 246 13.10 1.25 -24.28
CA PRO A 246 14.10 0.79 -25.25
C PRO A 246 15.14 -0.12 -24.58
N PRO A 247 15.41 -1.33 -25.12
CA PRO A 247 16.31 -2.29 -24.48
C PRO A 247 17.71 -1.75 -24.18
N LYS A 248 18.23 -0.88 -25.06
CA LYS A 248 19.53 -0.21 -24.89
C LYS A 248 19.54 0.73 -23.70
N ASP A 249 18.46 1.47 -23.48
CA ASP A 249 18.37 2.45 -22.40
C ASP A 249 18.28 1.75 -21.05
N LEU A 250 17.48 0.67 -20.99
CA LEU A 250 17.36 -0.17 -19.80
C LEU A 250 18.67 -0.89 -19.46
N ALA A 251 19.35 -1.48 -20.44
CA ALA A 251 20.68 -2.08 -20.23
C ALA A 251 21.69 -1.04 -19.74
N GLY A 252 21.66 0.16 -20.31
CA GLY A 252 22.48 1.28 -19.86
C GLY A 252 22.19 1.69 -18.41
N LEU A 253 20.91 1.70 -17.99
CA LEU A 253 20.52 1.98 -16.59
C LEU A 253 21.13 0.95 -15.65
N PHE A 254 20.94 -0.33 -15.98
CA PHE A 254 21.43 -1.40 -15.13
C PHE A 254 22.95 -1.43 -15.03
N ALA A 255 23.66 -1.22 -16.14
CA ALA A 255 25.12 -1.13 -16.14
C ALA A 255 25.61 0.04 -15.27
N GLN A 256 25.01 1.24 -15.39
CA GLN A 256 25.36 2.40 -14.56
C GLN A 256 25.02 2.19 -13.08
N ALA A 257 24.01 1.38 -12.78
CA ALA A 257 23.68 0.97 -11.42
C ALA A 257 24.59 -0.13 -10.86
N GLY A 258 25.53 -0.65 -11.65
CA GLY A 258 26.50 -1.66 -11.23
C GLY A 258 25.97 -3.10 -11.26
N LEU A 259 24.98 -3.40 -12.11
CA LEU A 259 24.51 -4.78 -12.32
C LEU A 259 25.37 -5.48 -13.38
N THR A 260 25.79 -6.70 -13.04
CA THR A 260 26.42 -7.66 -13.96
C THR A 260 25.41 -8.15 -15.00
N PRO A 261 25.84 -8.68 -16.17
CA PRO A 261 24.92 -9.22 -17.17
C PRO A 261 23.94 -10.27 -16.62
N PHE A 262 24.39 -11.13 -15.72
CA PHE A 262 23.55 -12.12 -15.04
C PHE A 262 22.45 -11.45 -14.21
N GLU A 263 22.83 -10.48 -13.37
CA GLU A 263 21.88 -9.72 -12.55
C GLU A 263 20.88 -8.93 -13.41
N GLN A 264 21.32 -8.42 -14.57
CA GLN A 264 20.44 -7.72 -15.51
C GLN A 264 19.32 -8.60 -16.03
N GLN A 265 19.61 -9.86 -16.39
CA GLN A 265 18.58 -10.79 -16.86
C GLN A 265 17.59 -11.14 -15.75
N VAL A 266 18.10 -11.42 -14.54
CA VAL A 266 17.27 -11.72 -13.37
C VAL A 266 16.35 -10.55 -13.03
N VAL A 267 16.91 -9.34 -12.90
CA VAL A 267 16.15 -8.14 -12.55
C VAL A 267 15.13 -7.83 -13.65
N LYS A 268 15.53 -7.89 -14.92
CA LYS A 268 14.63 -7.69 -16.05
C LYS A 268 13.43 -8.64 -15.98
N ALA A 269 13.65 -9.94 -15.83
CA ALA A 269 12.58 -10.94 -15.82
C ALA A 269 11.56 -10.73 -14.68
N VAL A 270 12.02 -10.43 -13.47
CA VAL A 270 11.12 -10.14 -12.34
C VAL A 270 10.39 -8.81 -12.54
N SER A 271 11.09 -7.81 -13.05
CA SER A 271 10.56 -6.45 -13.19
C SER A 271 9.45 -6.31 -14.24
N VAL A 272 9.37 -7.21 -15.23
CA VAL A 272 8.27 -7.26 -16.21
C VAL A 272 6.91 -7.57 -15.55
N LEU A 273 6.92 -8.19 -14.37
CA LEU A 273 5.72 -8.51 -13.60
C LEU A 273 5.17 -7.29 -12.83
N GLU A 274 5.97 -6.23 -12.73
CA GLU A 274 5.73 -5.07 -11.88
C GLU A 274 5.52 -3.80 -12.72
N GLY A 275 5.45 -2.65 -12.04
CA GLY A 275 5.31 -1.34 -12.67
C GLY A 275 6.60 -0.79 -13.29
N GLY A 276 6.51 0.39 -13.90
CA GLY A 276 7.66 1.24 -14.27
C GLY A 276 8.38 1.90 -13.10
N PHE A 277 9.52 2.54 -13.39
CA PHE A 277 10.27 3.38 -12.44
C PHE A 277 9.45 4.57 -11.89
N ASP A 278 8.45 5.03 -12.64
CA ASP A 278 7.50 6.09 -12.31
C ASP A 278 6.14 5.56 -11.82
N SER A 279 6.06 4.28 -11.47
CA SER A 279 4.86 3.74 -10.84
C SER A 279 4.68 4.31 -9.45
N VAL A 280 3.43 4.57 -9.08
CA VAL A 280 3.04 5.00 -7.74
C VAL A 280 1.78 4.26 -7.30
N ASN A 281 1.75 3.85 -6.03
CA ASN A 281 0.59 3.26 -5.39
C ASN A 281 0.52 3.80 -3.96
N THR A 282 -0.59 4.45 -3.61
CA THR A 282 -0.79 5.05 -2.29
C THR A 282 -2.07 4.62 -1.58
N TYR A 283 -2.74 3.57 -2.08
CA TYR A 283 -4.04 3.15 -1.54
C TYR A 283 -3.95 1.98 -0.57
N ASP A 284 -2.81 1.28 -0.47
CA ASP A 284 -2.73 -0.02 0.20
C ASP A 284 -1.83 -0.07 1.45
N THR A 285 -1.58 -1.27 1.97
CA THR A 285 -0.77 -1.51 3.16
C THR A 285 0.70 -1.07 3.05
N GLY A 286 1.19 -0.77 1.84
CA GLY A 286 2.52 -0.21 1.62
C GLY A 286 2.64 1.27 1.97
N PHE A 287 1.52 1.95 2.25
CA PHE A 287 1.44 3.40 2.42
C PHE A 287 1.82 4.12 1.13
N VAL A 288 3.04 4.62 0.99
CA VAL A 288 3.54 5.22 -0.25
C VAL A 288 4.48 4.21 -0.90
N SER A 289 4.08 3.67 -2.06
CA SER A 289 4.87 2.72 -2.84
C SER A 289 5.24 3.30 -4.19
N VAL A 290 6.51 3.24 -4.56
CA VAL A 290 7.04 3.86 -5.80
C VAL A 290 7.94 2.89 -6.53
N GLY A 291 7.94 2.97 -7.87
CA GLY A 291 8.97 2.37 -8.69
C GLY A 291 8.73 0.91 -9.08
N PHE A 292 9.74 0.35 -9.73
CA PHE A 292 9.60 -0.88 -10.52
C PHE A 292 9.50 -2.18 -9.69
N ILE A 293 9.73 -2.13 -8.38
CA ILE A 293 9.40 -3.21 -7.45
C ILE A 293 8.55 -2.71 -6.28
N GLN A 294 7.91 -1.55 -6.44
CA GLN A 294 7.03 -0.94 -5.43
C GLN A 294 7.74 -0.73 -4.08
N PHE A 295 8.86 0.00 -4.07
CA PHE A 295 9.55 0.41 -2.86
C PHE A 295 8.60 1.16 -1.95
N ALA A 296 8.40 0.67 -0.72
CA ALA A 296 7.31 1.10 0.15
C ALA A 296 7.83 1.86 1.36
N SER A 297 7.07 2.87 1.77
CA SER A 297 7.37 3.64 2.97
C SER A 297 6.95 2.95 4.27
N LEU A 298 5.97 2.03 4.18
CA LEU A 298 5.31 1.37 5.31
C LEU A 298 4.75 2.37 6.33
N GLY A 299 4.12 1.92 7.42
CA GLY A 299 3.45 2.83 8.36
C GLY A 299 4.36 3.84 9.06
N GLY A 300 5.66 3.54 9.17
CA GLY A 300 6.65 4.43 9.79
C GLY A 300 7.08 5.61 8.93
N GLY A 301 6.70 5.65 7.64
CA GLY A 301 7.21 6.65 6.70
C GLY A 301 8.71 6.52 6.45
N ALA A 302 9.21 5.28 6.37
CA ALA A 302 10.62 4.96 6.15
C ALA A 302 10.74 3.81 5.13
N GLY A 303 11.27 2.64 5.51
CA GLY A 303 11.25 1.45 4.65
C GLY A 303 12.17 1.53 3.43
N SER A 304 11.87 0.71 2.41
CA SER A 304 12.71 0.62 1.22
C SER A 304 12.60 1.86 0.33
N LEU A 305 11.47 2.57 0.35
CA LEU A 305 11.35 3.88 -0.31
C LEU A 305 12.30 4.91 0.31
N GLY A 306 12.35 4.98 1.64
CA GLY A 306 13.27 5.84 2.37
C GLY A 306 14.73 5.58 2.00
N ALA A 307 15.12 4.30 1.85
CA ALA A 307 16.45 3.91 1.42
C ALA A 307 16.79 4.37 -0.01
N VAL A 308 15.83 4.34 -0.94
CA VAL A 308 16.03 4.86 -2.32
C VAL A 308 16.29 6.36 -2.30
N LEU A 309 15.44 7.12 -1.61
CA LEU A 309 15.58 8.57 -1.52
C LEU A 309 16.89 8.98 -0.86
N LYS A 310 17.26 8.28 0.22
CA LYS A 310 18.54 8.50 0.90
C LYS A 310 19.71 8.21 -0.03
N ARG A 311 19.67 7.12 -0.78
CA ARG A 311 20.74 6.76 -1.74
C ARG A 311 20.94 7.86 -2.78
N GLU A 312 19.86 8.35 -3.38
CA GLU A 312 19.97 9.43 -4.36
C GLU A 312 20.51 10.70 -3.72
N LYS A 313 19.95 11.13 -2.57
CA LYS A 313 20.41 12.31 -1.83
C LYS A 313 21.91 12.27 -1.51
N GLU A 314 22.44 11.12 -1.13
CA GLU A 314 23.85 10.95 -0.78
C GLU A 314 24.78 10.89 -2.01
N THR A 315 24.32 10.29 -3.11
CA THR A 315 25.19 10.02 -4.27
C THR A 315 25.03 11.02 -5.41
N ARG A 316 23.90 11.73 -5.44
CA ARG A 316 23.48 12.69 -6.48
C ARG A 316 22.63 13.81 -5.85
N PRO A 317 23.21 14.64 -4.96
CA PRO A 317 22.44 15.65 -4.22
C PRO A 317 21.77 16.70 -5.12
N ASP A 318 22.39 17.08 -6.23
CA ASP A 318 21.83 18.08 -7.16
C ASP A 318 20.61 17.52 -7.93
N ASP A 319 20.67 16.25 -8.32
CA ASP A 319 19.52 15.56 -8.91
C ASP A 319 18.41 15.41 -7.86
N PHE A 320 18.75 15.04 -6.62
CA PHE A 320 17.78 14.96 -5.53
C PHE A 320 17.12 16.32 -5.22
N GLU A 321 17.87 17.41 -5.29
CA GLU A 321 17.33 18.76 -5.20
C GLU A 321 16.29 19.00 -6.30
N THR A 322 16.62 18.60 -7.53
CA THR A 322 15.77 18.76 -8.72
C THR A 322 14.55 17.84 -8.72
N ASP A 323 14.68 16.63 -8.18
CA ASP A 323 13.66 15.60 -8.20
C ASP A 323 12.69 15.72 -7.03
N PHE A 324 13.19 16.06 -5.83
CA PHE A 324 12.41 16.00 -4.59
C PHE A 324 12.46 17.28 -3.75
N ARG A 325 13.65 17.73 -3.32
CA ARG A 325 13.76 18.72 -2.24
C ARG A 325 13.16 20.07 -2.61
N ARG A 326 13.33 20.52 -3.85
CA ARG A 326 12.70 21.76 -4.35
C ARG A 326 11.16 21.74 -4.31
N PHE A 327 10.54 20.57 -4.23
CA PHE A 327 9.09 20.38 -4.13
C PHE A 327 8.61 20.06 -2.71
N GLY A 328 9.53 20.08 -1.74
CA GLY A 328 9.23 19.86 -0.34
C GLY A 328 9.23 18.40 0.08
N ILE A 329 10.03 17.52 -0.55
CA ILE A 329 10.25 16.14 -0.10
C ILE A 329 11.74 15.95 0.21
N THR A 330 12.05 15.43 1.38
CA THR A 330 13.39 14.97 1.75
C THR A 330 13.29 13.72 2.62
N VAL A 331 14.44 13.13 2.94
CA VAL A 331 14.59 12.18 4.05
C VAL A 331 15.62 12.69 5.05
N ASP A 332 15.50 12.25 6.30
CA ASP A 332 16.55 12.40 7.31
C ASP A 332 17.65 11.33 7.16
N ASP A 333 18.62 11.32 8.09
CA ASP A 333 19.76 10.40 8.06
C ASP A 333 19.36 8.93 8.26
N ALA A 334 18.19 8.67 8.86
CA ALA A 334 17.63 7.32 8.99
C ALA A 334 16.87 6.88 7.73
N GLY A 335 16.67 7.77 6.76
CA GLY A 335 15.83 7.52 5.59
C GLY A 335 14.33 7.71 5.88
N THR A 336 13.98 8.37 7.00
CA THR A 336 12.58 8.67 7.32
C THR A 336 12.12 9.87 6.50
N LEU A 337 10.94 9.76 5.88
CA LEU A 337 10.31 10.77 5.05
C LEU A 337 10.04 12.05 5.85
N VAL A 338 10.39 13.17 5.24
CA VAL A 338 10.07 14.51 5.73
C VAL A 338 9.50 15.31 4.57
N VAL A 339 8.34 15.93 4.77
CA VAL A 339 7.67 16.72 3.73
C VAL A 339 7.25 18.09 4.24
N VAL A 340 7.22 19.06 3.34
CA VAL A 340 6.56 20.35 3.57
C VAL A 340 5.12 20.23 3.09
N ASP A 341 4.17 20.50 3.98
CA ASP A 341 2.76 20.58 3.61
C ASP A 341 2.55 21.69 2.56
N PRO A 342 2.12 21.34 1.33
CA PRO A 342 1.98 22.34 0.27
C PRO A 342 0.84 23.37 0.48
N LEU A 343 0.05 23.27 1.55
CA LEU A 343 -0.97 24.24 1.93
C LEU A 343 -0.53 25.17 3.06
N THR A 344 0.19 24.64 4.04
CA THR A 344 0.50 25.37 5.28
C THR A 344 1.97 25.72 5.41
N GLY A 345 2.84 25.10 4.63
CA GLY A 345 4.29 25.20 4.80
C GLY A 345 4.82 24.47 6.04
N ALA A 346 3.98 23.72 6.77
CA ALA A 346 4.41 22.95 7.94
C ALA A 346 5.32 21.77 7.54
N GLU A 347 6.36 21.52 8.31
CA GLU A 347 7.23 20.36 8.12
C GLU A 347 6.66 19.15 8.89
N LEU A 348 6.41 18.05 8.18
CA LEU A 348 5.86 16.79 8.71
C LEU A 348 6.88 15.67 8.54
N ARG A 349 6.91 14.71 9.45
CA ARG A 349 7.89 13.62 9.47
C ARG A 349 7.27 12.24 9.68
N GLY A 350 7.91 11.21 9.14
CA GLY A 350 7.57 9.80 9.35
C GLY A 350 6.11 9.49 9.03
N PRO A 351 5.33 8.92 9.97
CA PRO A 351 3.92 8.60 9.73
C PRO A 351 3.09 9.80 9.26
N ALA A 352 3.32 11.00 9.80
CA ALA A 352 2.58 12.20 9.42
C ALA A 352 2.92 12.65 7.99
N ALA A 353 4.20 12.57 7.60
CA ALA A 353 4.62 12.83 6.22
C ALA A 353 3.96 11.86 5.23
N ASN A 354 3.88 10.58 5.61
CA ASN A 354 3.23 9.54 4.82
C ASN A 354 1.76 9.84 4.54
N ILE A 355 1.00 10.13 5.59
CA ILE A 355 -0.42 10.47 5.45
C ILE A 355 -0.56 11.73 4.59
N LYS A 356 0.30 12.73 4.78
CA LYS A 356 0.26 13.93 3.93
C LYS A 356 0.51 13.63 2.46
N ILE A 357 1.46 12.75 2.12
CA ILE A 357 1.70 12.33 0.73
C ILE A 357 0.46 11.62 0.17
N ILE A 358 -0.16 10.72 0.93
CA ILE A 358 -1.36 10.00 0.52
C ILE A 358 -2.53 10.98 0.25
N ASP A 359 -2.69 11.99 1.10
CA ASP A 359 -3.78 12.97 1.02
C ASP A 359 -3.57 13.97 -0.12
N ASP A 360 -2.34 14.46 -0.34
CA ASP A 360 -2.04 15.55 -1.27
C ASP A 360 -1.37 15.06 -2.57
N LYS A 361 -2.11 15.14 -3.69
CA LYS A 361 -1.66 14.60 -4.98
C LYS A 361 -0.48 15.34 -5.58
N ARG A 362 -0.19 16.57 -5.13
CA ARG A 362 1.03 17.28 -5.52
C ARG A 362 2.27 16.51 -5.11
N LEU A 363 2.29 15.97 -3.89
CA LEU A 363 3.43 15.20 -3.37
C LEU A 363 3.54 13.83 -4.06
N ILE A 364 2.44 13.17 -4.38
CA ILE A 364 2.45 11.92 -5.16
C ILE A 364 3.01 12.16 -6.57
N ALA A 365 2.61 13.27 -7.19
CA ALA A 365 3.06 13.65 -8.52
C ALA A 365 4.57 13.85 -8.59
N VAL A 366 5.21 14.32 -7.50
CA VAL A 366 6.67 14.47 -7.43
C VAL A 366 7.36 13.12 -7.60
N PHE A 367 6.92 12.07 -6.91
CA PHE A 367 7.48 10.72 -7.06
C PHE A 367 7.32 10.18 -8.49
N GLN A 368 6.13 10.34 -9.08
CA GLN A 368 5.89 9.88 -10.44
C GLN A 368 6.70 10.69 -11.48
N ARG A 369 6.89 11.99 -11.27
CA ARG A 369 7.76 12.82 -12.10
C ARG A 369 9.21 12.33 -12.00
N ALA A 370 9.72 12.23 -10.76
CA ALA A 370 11.09 11.79 -10.48
C ALA A 370 11.38 10.38 -11.02
N GLY A 371 10.38 9.50 -11.15
CA GLY A 371 10.53 8.20 -11.80
C GLY A 371 11.08 8.21 -13.24
N ARG A 372 11.07 9.38 -13.90
CA ARG A 372 11.69 9.60 -15.22
C ARG A 372 13.15 10.09 -15.13
N SER A 373 13.60 10.52 -13.96
CA SER A 373 14.98 10.95 -13.71
C SER A 373 15.93 9.75 -13.75
N ARG A 374 17.05 9.94 -14.45
CA ARG A 374 18.14 8.98 -14.52
C ARG A 374 18.69 8.66 -13.13
N ALA A 375 18.83 9.68 -12.28
CA ALA A 375 19.40 9.56 -10.94
C ALA A 375 18.54 8.68 -10.04
N PHE A 376 17.24 8.99 -9.97
CA PHE A 376 16.28 8.23 -9.18
C PHE A 376 16.11 6.79 -9.69
N GLN A 377 16.09 6.58 -11.02
CA GLN A 377 16.07 5.23 -11.60
C GLN A 377 17.29 4.40 -11.18
N ILE A 378 18.49 4.98 -11.22
CA ILE A 378 19.71 4.30 -10.76
C ILE A 378 19.65 4.00 -9.26
N ALA A 379 19.19 4.95 -8.44
CA ALA A 379 19.04 4.74 -7.00
C ALA A 379 18.07 3.59 -6.69
N GLN A 380 16.94 3.51 -7.41
CA GLN A 380 16.00 2.39 -7.31
C GLN A 380 16.69 1.06 -7.63
N ILE A 381 17.42 0.97 -8.75
CA ILE A 381 18.11 -0.29 -9.16
C ILE A 381 19.15 -0.71 -8.12
N GLN A 382 19.93 0.25 -7.60
CA GLN A 382 20.94 -0.03 -6.58
C GLN A 382 20.33 -0.56 -5.29
N ILE A 383 19.21 0.00 -4.82
CA ILE A 383 18.52 -0.48 -3.63
C ILE A 383 17.84 -1.83 -3.89
N ALA A 384 17.27 -2.07 -5.07
CA ALA A 384 16.76 -3.39 -5.45
C ALA A 384 17.86 -4.45 -5.35
N LYS A 385 19.04 -4.18 -5.92
CA LYS A 385 20.20 -5.07 -5.82
C LYS A 385 20.63 -5.27 -4.37
N GLN A 386 20.80 -4.19 -3.61
CA GLN A 386 21.30 -4.27 -2.24
C GLN A 386 20.36 -5.01 -1.28
N GLN A 387 19.06 -4.78 -1.39
CA GLN A 387 18.10 -5.25 -0.38
C GLN A 387 17.35 -6.51 -0.81
N TYR A 388 17.17 -6.73 -2.10
CA TYR A 388 16.25 -7.76 -2.60
C TYR A 388 16.92 -8.81 -3.47
N TYR A 389 18.04 -8.52 -4.15
CA TYR A 389 18.77 -9.57 -4.89
C TYR A 389 19.36 -10.60 -3.90
N PRO A 390 18.99 -11.89 -3.97
CA PRO A 390 19.19 -12.79 -2.84
C PRO A 390 20.52 -13.53 -2.85
N ALA A 391 21.38 -13.37 -3.86
CA ALA A 391 22.59 -14.19 -4.03
C ALA A 391 23.50 -14.25 -2.79
N ASP A 392 23.69 -13.11 -2.12
CA ASP A 392 24.51 -12.99 -0.91
C ASP A 392 23.75 -13.20 0.41
N ASP A 393 22.42 -13.39 0.35
CA ASP A 393 21.65 -13.75 1.53
C ASP A 393 22.12 -15.09 2.09
N ARG A 394 21.93 -15.27 3.39
CA ARG A 394 22.26 -16.52 4.08
C ARG A 394 21.00 -17.21 4.58
N VAL A 395 20.95 -18.53 4.40
CA VAL A 395 19.93 -19.40 4.99
C VAL A 395 20.58 -20.36 5.98
N MET A 396 19.88 -20.62 7.09
CA MET A 396 20.36 -21.55 8.11
C MET A 396 19.96 -22.98 7.75
N ILE A 397 20.95 -23.86 7.59
CA ILE A 397 20.75 -25.28 7.27
C ILE A 397 21.53 -26.12 8.29
N PRO A 398 20.89 -27.02 9.05
CA PRO A 398 21.58 -27.96 9.93
C PRO A 398 22.40 -28.97 9.12
N VAL A 399 23.69 -29.05 9.43
CA VAL A 399 24.64 -30.03 8.90
C VAL A 399 25.18 -30.81 10.09
N ASN A 400 24.92 -32.12 10.13
CA ASN A 400 25.30 -32.99 11.26
C ASN A 400 24.87 -32.44 12.63
N GLY A 401 23.65 -31.88 12.70
CA GLY A 401 23.09 -31.29 13.92
C GLY A 401 23.54 -29.86 14.23
N THR A 402 24.47 -29.27 13.46
CA THR A 402 24.95 -27.91 13.67
C THR A 402 24.36 -26.94 12.64
N PRO A 403 23.73 -25.82 13.05
CA PRO A 403 23.24 -24.81 12.12
C PRO A 403 24.40 -24.13 11.35
N GLN A 404 24.40 -24.25 10.03
CA GLN A 404 25.35 -23.59 9.15
C GLN A 404 24.66 -22.49 8.34
N ALA A 405 25.27 -21.32 8.28
CA ALA A 405 24.80 -20.21 7.45
C ALA A 405 25.37 -20.33 6.02
N VAL A 406 24.54 -20.76 5.08
CA VAL A 406 24.91 -21.03 3.69
C VAL A 406 24.44 -19.89 2.79
N LYS A 407 25.28 -19.41 1.86
CA LYS A 407 24.86 -18.39 0.90
C LYS A 407 23.90 -18.97 -0.13
N VAL A 408 22.95 -18.16 -0.59
CA VAL A 408 22.03 -18.57 -1.66
C VAL A 408 22.76 -18.94 -2.95
N SER A 409 23.80 -18.18 -3.33
CA SER A 409 24.60 -18.46 -4.53
C SER A 409 25.31 -19.81 -4.50
N ASP A 410 25.49 -20.41 -3.32
CA ASP A 410 26.08 -21.75 -3.17
C ASP A 410 25.04 -22.87 -3.40
N LEU A 411 23.75 -22.51 -3.42
CA LEU A 411 22.61 -23.43 -3.54
C LEU A 411 21.87 -23.28 -4.88
N ILE A 412 21.92 -22.09 -5.49
CA ILE A 412 21.17 -21.71 -6.69
C ILE A 412 22.10 -20.92 -7.61
N ARG A 413 22.32 -21.41 -8.85
CA ARG A 413 23.27 -20.82 -9.80
C ARG A 413 22.63 -20.33 -11.10
N SER A 414 21.43 -20.80 -11.44
CA SER A 414 20.75 -20.40 -12.66
C SER A 414 20.07 -19.04 -12.53
N GLU A 415 19.91 -18.32 -13.64
CA GLU A 415 19.14 -17.06 -13.67
C GLU A 415 17.67 -17.33 -13.33
N ALA A 416 17.09 -18.45 -13.80
CA ALA A 416 15.71 -18.85 -13.49
C ALA A 416 15.48 -19.09 -11.99
N GLY A 417 16.44 -19.74 -11.31
CA GLY A 417 16.39 -19.96 -9.88
C GLY A 417 16.56 -18.68 -9.08
N MET A 418 17.49 -17.82 -9.49
CA MET A 418 17.71 -16.53 -8.85
C MET A 418 16.51 -15.59 -9.03
N ALA A 419 15.89 -15.56 -10.22
CA ALA A 419 14.66 -14.80 -10.49
C ALA A 419 13.49 -15.28 -9.63
N THR A 420 13.38 -16.59 -9.41
CA THR A 420 12.36 -17.17 -8.53
C THR A 420 12.51 -16.69 -7.09
N LEU A 421 13.74 -16.68 -6.57
CA LEU A 421 14.01 -16.20 -5.22
C LEU A 421 13.90 -14.67 -5.10
N PHE A 422 14.29 -13.94 -6.15
CA PHE A 422 14.16 -12.49 -6.22
C PHE A 422 12.68 -12.07 -6.21
N ASP A 423 11.84 -12.67 -7.06
CA ASP A 423 10.37 -12.47 -7.06
C ASP A 423 9.79 -12.76 -5.68
N ARG A 424 10.18 -13.88 -5.07
CA ARG A 424 9.73 -14.23 -3.72
C ARG A 424 10.11 -13.14 -2.71
N LYS A 425 11.39 -12.76 -2.64
CA LYS A 425 11.89 -11.80 -1.64
C LYS A 425 11.24 -10.43 -1.79
N VAL A 426 10.99 -9.97 -3.01
CA VAL A 426 10.22 -8.73 -3.27
C VAL A 426 8.81 -8.81 -2.67
N ASN A 427 8.14 -9.96 -2.80
CA ASN A 427 6.74 -10.11 -2.36
C ASN A 427 6.57 -10.45 -0.87
N THR A 428 7.52 -11.17 -0.28
CA THR A 428 7.39 -11.70 1.10
C THR A 428 8.39 -11.10 2.07
N GLY A 429 9.34 -10.29 1.59
CA GLY A 429 10.43 -9.72 2.36
C GLY A 429 11.48 -10.73 2.84
N ASN A 430 11.38 -12.02 2.48
CA ASN A 430 12.31 -13.05 2.94
C ASN A 430 12.35 -14.29 2.04
N ILE A 431 13.45 -15.04 2.16
CA ILE A 431 13.69 -16.30 1.42
C ILE A 431 13.77 -17.53 2.35
N ARG A 432 13.20 -17.46 3.57
CA ARG A 432 13.35 -18.52 4.59
C ARG A 432 12.94 -19.90 4.08
N LEU A 433 11.93 -19.95 3.21
CA LEU A 433 11.45 -21.18 2.59
C LEU A 433 12.56 -21.96 1.86
N LEU A 434 13.59 -21.28 1.32
CA LEU A 434 14.72 -21.95 0.69
C LEU A 434 15.41 -22.92 1.65
N GLY A 435 15.72 -22.47 2.88
CA GLY A 435 16.32 -23.33 3.89
C GLY A 435 15.44 -24.53 4.22
N GLU A 436 14.14 -24.31 4.42
CA GLU A 436 13.17 -25.38 4.72
C GLU A 436 13.08 -26.42 3.58
N VAL A 437 13.06 -25.96 2.33
CA VAL A 437 13.02 -26.82 1.15
C VAL A 437 14.33 -27.61 1.00
N VAL A 438 15.48 -26.96 1.16
CA VAL A 438 16.80 -27.61 1.08
C VAL A 438 16.95 -28.67 2.16
N ILE A 439 16.59 -28.38 3.41
CA ILE A 439 16.63 -29.35 4.52
C ILE A 439 15.80 -30.59 4.21
N ARG A 440 14.57 -30.39 3.72
CA ARG A 440 13.70 -31.50 3.34
C ARG A 440 14.33 -32.31 2.20
N PHE A 441 14.84 -31.63 1.17
CA PHE A 441 15.41 -32.28 0.00
C PHE A 441 16.67 -33.08 0.34
N MET A 442 17.55 -32.54 1.19
CA MET A 442 18.73 -33.24 1.70
C MET A 442 18.34 -34.52 2.44
N ARG A 443 17.32 -34.47 3.30
CA ARG A 443 16.81 -35.65 4.01
C ARG A 443 16.26 -36.71 3.06
N GLU A 444 15.43 -36.30 2.11
CA GLU A 444 14.80 -37.22 1.12
C GLU A 444 15.83 -37.89 0.21
N ARG A 445 16.97 -37.25 -0.02
CA ARG A 445 18.03 -37.72 -0.93
C ARG A 445 19.28 -38.26 -0.22
N GLY A 446 19.30 -38.29 1.12
CA GLY A 446 20.47 -38.72 1.89
C GLY A 446 21.71 -37.84 1.71
N LEU A 447 21.53 -36.54 1.45
CA LEU A 447 22.64 -35.60 1.26
C LEU A 447 23.14 -35.10 2.63
N SER A 448 24.45 -35.03 2.79
CA SER A 448 25.10 -34.63 4.03
C SER A 448 25.62 -33.19 4.01
N GLN A 449 25.73 -32.57 2.83
CA GLN A 449 26.22 -31.21 2.65
C GLN A 449 25.27 -30.37 1.78
N PRO A 450 25.01 -29.10 2.13
CA PRO A 450 24.08 -28.25 1.40
C PRO A 450 24.43 -28.09 -0.09
N VAL A 451 25.71 -27.95 -0.44
CA VAL A 451 26.18 -27.79 -1.82
C VAL A 451 25.78 -28.97 -2.73
N GLN A 452 25.52 -30.14 -2.16
CA GLN A 452 25.11 -31.33 -2.92
C GLN A 452 23.69 -31.20 -3.51
N VAL A 453 22.94 -30.16 -3.16
CA VAL A 453 21.62 -29.90 -3.77
C VAL A 453 21.72 -29.23 -5.15
N LEU A 454 22.89 -28.71 -5.54
CA LEU A 454 23.08 -27.99 -6.81
C LEU A 454 22.61 -28.78 -8.05
N PRO A 455 22.96 -30.08 -8.22
CA PRO A 455 22.47 -30.87 -9.36
C PRO A 455 20.95 -31.06 -9.39
N TYR A 456 20.25 -30.65 -8.33
CA TYR A 456 18.80 -30.75 -8.19
C TYR A 456 18.10 -29.39 -8.25
N GLU A 457 18.80 -28.31 -8.62
CA GLU A 457 18.25 -26.95 -8.67
C GLU A 457 16.92 -26.89 -9.45
N ARG A 458 16.82 -27.57 -10.59
CA ARG A 458 15.59 -27.66 -11.40
C ARG A 458 14.39 -28.21 -10.63
N ALA A 459 14.61 -29.16 -9.72
CA ALA A 459 13.55 -29.75 -8.89
C ALA A 459 13.21 -28.89 -7.67
N LEU A 460 14.15 -28.06 -7.18
CA LEU A 460 13.92 -27.14 -6.07
C LEU A 460 13.05 -25.95 -6.48
N ILE A 461 13.30 -25.37 -7.65
CA ILE A 461 12.68 -24.11 -8.09
C ILE A 461 11.13 -24.13 -8.03
N PRO A 462 10.40 -25.17 -8.51
CA PRO A 462 8.95 -25.22 -8.41
C PRO A 462 8.40 -25.13 -6.97
N LEU A 463 9.18 -25.59 -5.99
CA LEU A 463 8.83 -25.57 -4.56
C LEU A 463 9.03 -24.19 -3.93
N LEU A 464 9.82 -23.32 -4.56
CA LEU A 464 10.17 -21.99 -4.10
C LEU A 464 9.32 -20.89 -4.76
N LYS A 465 8.65 -21.24 -5.87
CA LYS A 465 7.79 -20.36 -6.65
C LYS A 465 6.81 -19.57 -5.79
N TRP A 466 6.69 -18.28 -6.07
CA TRP A 466 5.64 -17.43 -5.53
C TRP A 466 4.54 -17.16 -6.57
N ARG A 467 4.85 -16.42 -7.65
CA ARG A 467 3.87 -16.09 -8.71
C ARG A 467 4.20 -16.73 -10.05
N THR A 468 5.41 -16.51 -10.56
CA THR A 468 5.79 -16.83 -11.94
C THR A 468 6.68 -18.07 -12.04
N ASN A 469 6.48 -18.87 -13.09
CA ASN A 469 7.35 -20.01 -13.38
C ASN A 469 8.52 -19.58 -14.29
N PHE A 470 9.64 -19.18 -13.70
CA PHE A 470 10.82 -18.75 -14.45
C PHE A 470 11.57 -19.89 -15.16
N LEU A 471 11.26 -21.16 -14.87
CA LEU A 471 11.74 -22.28 -15.69
C LEU A 471 11.10 -22.33 -17.08
N ALA A 472 10.00 -21.62 -17.28
CA ALA A 472 9.34 -21.50 -18.58
C ALA A 472 9.82 -20.29 -19.39
N ASP A 473 10.72 -19.46 -18.85
CA ASP A 473 11.27 -18.31 -19.55
C ASP A 473 12.54 -18.72 -20.32
N PRO A 474 12.49 -18.84 -21.66
CA PRO A 474 13.63 -19.29 -22.46
C PRO A 474 14.75 -18.23 -22.54
N SER A 475 14.50 -17.00 -22.11
CA SER A 475 15.51 -15.94 -22.11
C SER A 475 16.46 -16.02 -20.91
N LEU A 476 16.12 -16.82 -19.89
CA LEU A 476 16.94 -17.02 -18.70
C LEU A 476 17.79 -18.28 -18.83
N ALA A 477 19.04 -18.19 -18.38
CA ALA A 477 19.88 -19.37 -18.17
C ALA A 477 19.19 -20.33 -17.19
N GLN A 478 19.00 -21.58 -17.66
CA GLN A 478 18.29 -22.63 -16.94
C GLN A 478 19.25 -23.48 -16.09
N PRO A 479 18.78 -24.12 -15.01
CA PRO A 479 19.58 -25.09 -14.27
C PRO A 479 19.95 -26.27 -15.17
N GLN A 480 21.23 -26.68 -15.09
CA GLN A 480 21.78 -27.83 -15.83
C GLN A 480 21.24 -29.16 -15.27
#